data_AF-A0A1F6X1S5-F1
#
_entry.id   AF-A0A1F6X1S5-F1
#
_cell.length_a   1.000
_cell.length_b   1.000
_cell.length_c   1.000
_cell.angle_alpha   90.00
_cell.angle_beta   90.00
_cell.angle_gamma   90.00
#
_symmetry.space_group_name_H-M   'P 1'
#
loop_
_entity.id
_entity.type
_entity.pdbx_description
1 polymer ?
#
loop_
_entity_poly.entity_id
_entity_poly.type
_entity_poly.pdbx_seq_one_letter_code
_entity_poly.pdbx_strand_id
1 'polypeptide(L)'
;MSKNTWVIVILLLIIVIGGGYWYSSSQYNKGYETAKADIKAQNDDRALAAGEAAAKEANPFAVENPLEGLETNPFESAKNTLNPFAE
;
A
#
# COMPACT_ATOMS: atom_id res chain seq x y z
N MET A 1 -18.18 -16.91 -52.36
CA MET A 1 -18.56 -15.98 -51.27
C MET A 1 -19.10 -14.72 -51.92
N SER A 2 -20.28 -14.23 -51.53
CA SER A 2 -20.85 -13.05 -52.18
C SER A 2 -20.16 -11.78 -51.68
N LYS A 3 -20.23 -10.71 -52.46
CA LYS A 3 -19.65 -9.40 -52.13
C LYS A 3 -20.14 -8.90 -50.76
N ASN A 4 -21.41 -9.20 -50.42
CA ASN A 4 -22.02 -8.86 -49.13
C ASN A 4 -21.40 -9.66 -47.97
N THR A 5 -21.07 -10.93 -48.19
CA THR A 5 -20.38 -11.74 -47.18
C THR A 5 -18.99 -11.17 -46.86
N TRP A 6 -18.26 -10.70 -47.88
CA TRP A 6 -16.95 -10.07 -47.68
C TRP A 6 -17.02 -8.75 -46.90
N VAL A 7 -18.04 -7.92 -47.18
CA VAL A 7 -18.25 -6.67 -46.44
C VAL A 7 -18.53 -6.93 -44.95
N ILE A 8 -19.35 -7.94 -44.65
CA ILE A 8 -19.66 -8.32 -43.26
C ILE A 8 -18.41 -8.82 -42.52
N VAL A 9 -17.58 -9.63 -43.18
CA VAL A 9 -16.33 -10.14 -42.60
C VAL A 9 -15.36 -9.00 -42.29
N ILE A 10 -15.21 -8.05 -43.20
CA ILE A 10 -14.32 -6.89 -43.01
C ILE A 10 -14.82 -6.01 -41.86
N LEU A 11 -16.13 -5.77 -41.74
CA LEU A 11 -16.71 -5.01 -40.65
C LEU A 11 -16.48 -5.68 -39.29
N LEU A 12 -16.66 -7.00 -39.19
CA LEU A 12 -16.37 -7.74 -37.97
C LEU A 12 -14.90 -7.66 -37.59
N LEU A 13 -13.99 -7.74 -38.56
CA LEU A 13 -12.56 -7.62 -38.33
C LEU A 13 -12.21 -6.25 -37.71
N ILE A 14 -12.78 -5.17 -38.23
CA ILE A 14 -12.56 -3.81 -37.72
C ILE A 14 -13.08 -3.68 -36.28
N ILE A 15 -14.25 -4.24 -35.97
CA ILE A 15 -14.82 -4.19 -34.62
C ILE A 15 -13.96 -4.96 -33.62
N VAL A 16 -13.47 -6.15 -34.00
CA VAL A 16 -12.60 -6.96 -33.14
C VAL A 16 -11.27 -6.28 -32.88
N ILE A 17 -10.63 -5.73 -33.92
CA ILE A 17 -9.36 -5.02 -33.78
C ILE A 17 -9.53 -3.73 -32.99
N GLY A 18 -10.54 -2.91 -33.32
CA GLY A 18 -10.81 -1.65 -32.65
C GLY A 18 -11.22 -1.83 -31.18
N GLY A 19 -12.12 -2.78 -30.91
CA GLY A 19 -12.56 -3.11 -29.56
C GLY A 19 -11.43 -3.71 -28.70
N GLY A 20 -10.64 -4.62 -29.29
CA GLY A 20 -9.48 -5.21 -28.62
C GLY A 20 -8.40 -4.18 -28.27
N TYR A 21 -8.10 -3.25 -29.18
CA TYR A 21 -7.14 -2.18 -28.94
C TYR A 21 -7.58 -1.25 -27.81
N TRP A 22 -8.85 -0.84 -27.80
CA TRP A 22 -9.38 0.05 -26.77
C TRP A 22 -9.39 -0.61 -25.39
N TYR A 23 -9.81 -1.88 -25.31
CA TYR A 23 -9.82 -2.65 -24.07
C TYR A 23 -8.39 -2.88 -23.54
N SER A 24 -7.44 -3.23 -24.42
CA SER A 24 -6.04 -3.45 -24.08
C SER A 24 -5.36 -2.17 -23.59
N SER A 25 -5.57 -1.04 -24.28
CA SER A 25 -4.98 0.25 -23.88
C SER A 25 -5.48 0.73 -22.51
N SER A 26 -6.76 0.49 -22.19
CA SER A 26 -7.34 0.87 -20.89
C SER A 26 -6.75 0.05 -19.73
N GLN A 27 -6.51 -1.24 -19.93
CA GLN A 27 -5.87 -2.10 -18.92
C GLN A 27 -4.38 -1.81 -18.74
N TYR A 28 -3.67 -1.52 -19.83
CA TYR A 28 -2.24 -1.22 -19.77
C TYR A 28 -1.94 0.01 -18.89
N ASN A 29 -2.70 1.08 -19.06
CA ASN A 29 -2.52 2.30 -18.27
C ASN A 29 -2.83 2.07 -16.78
N LYS A 30 -3.84 1.26 -16.46
CA LYS A 30 -4.15 0.91 -15.07
C LYS A 30 -3.01 0.13 -14.42
N GLY A 31 -2.50 -0.89 -15.09
CA GLY A 31 -1.38 -1.69 -14.57
C GLY A 31 -0.11 -0.86 -14.36
N TYR A 32 0.19 0.04 -15.30
CA TYR A 32 1.36 0.92 -15.20
C TYR A 32 1.27 1.90 -14.02
N GLU A 33 0.14 2.57 -13.86
CA GLU A 33 -0.06 3.51 -12.75
C GLU A 33 -0.07 2.79 -11.39
N THR A 34 -0.69 1.61 -11.31
CA THR A 34 -0.65 0.79 -10.08
C THR A 34 0.77 0.36 -9.74
N ALA A 35 1.55 -0.12 -10.71
CA ALA A 35 2.94 -0.51 -10.46
C ALA A 35 3.80 0.68 -10.03
N LYS A 36 3.60 1.86 -10.62
CA LYS A 36 4.31 3.08 -10.24
C LYS A 36 3.95 3.54 -8.82
N ALA A 37 2.68 3.45 -8.44
CA ALA A 37 2.23 3.75 -7.09
C ALA A 37 2.82 2.78 -6.06
N ASP A 38 2.86 1.48 -6.39
CA ASP A 38 3.41 0.46 -5.49
C ASP A 38 4.93 0.62 -5.28
N ILE A 39 5.69 0.86 -6.36
CA ILE A 39 7.13 1.16 -6.27
C ILE A 39 7.37 2.41 -5.42
N LYS A 40 6.53 3.45 -5.58
CA LYS A 40 6.64 4.66 -4.78
C LYS A 40 6.37 4.39 -3.30
N ALA A 41 5.34 3.63 -2.97
CA ALA A 41 5.03 3.25 -1.59
C ALA A 41 6.19 2.48 -0.95
N GLN A 42 6.73 1.47 -1.64
CA GLN A 42 7.89 0.71 -1.15
C GLN A 42 9.14 1.58 -0.94
N ASN A 43 9.35 2.58 -1.79
CA ASN A 43 10.47 3.51 -1.64
C ASN A 43 10.25 4.50 -0.49
N ASP A 44 9.03 5.01 -0.32
CA ASP A 44 8.70 5.93 0.77
C ASP A 44 8.86 5.22 2.14
N ASP A 45 8.42 3.97 2.27
CA ASP A 45 8.62 3.16 3.49
C ASP A 45 10.09 2.92 3.79
N ARG A 46 10.89 2.58 2.76
CA ARG A 46 12.34 2.39 2.93
C ARG A 46 13.05 3.70 3.25
N ALA A 47 12.62 4.81 2.67
CA ALA A 47 13.19 6.12 2.91
C ALA A 47 12.89 6.60 4.34
N LEU A 48 11.68 6.35 4.84
CA LEU A 48 11.31 6.61 6.23
C LEU A 48 12.15 5.76 7.19
N ALA A 49 12.24 4.45 6.97
CA ALA A 49 13.05 3.57 7.81
C ALA A 49 14.55 3.94 7.80
N ALA A 50 15.09 4.30 6.63
CA ALA A 50 16.47 4.77 6.52
C ALA A 50 16.67 6.13 7.21
N GLY A 51 15.69 7.03 7.10
CA GLY A 51 15.70 8.32 7.77
C GLY A 51 15.64 8.19 9.29
N GLU A 52 14.79 7.29 9.81
CA GLU A 52 14.69 6.98 11.24
C GLU A 52 15.97 6.33 11.77
N ALA A 53 16.57 5.39 11.02
CA ALA A 53 17.84 4.79 11.38
C ALA A 53 18.97 5.82 11.40
N ALA A 54 19.06 6.67 10.38
CA ALA A 54 20.04 7.76 10.33
C ALA A 54 19.82 8.79 11.44
N ALA A 55 18.56 9.12 11.76
CA ALA A 55 18.22 10.01 12.86
C ALA A 55 18.59 9.41 14.21
N LYS A 56 18.40 8.09 14.39
CA LYS A 56 18.81 7.36 15.61
C LYS A 56 20.32 7.30 15.75
N GLU A 57 21.06 7.07 14.66
CA GLU A 57 22.52 7.02 14.64
C GLU A 57 23.16 8.42 14.82
N ALA A 58 22.59 9.45 14.19
CA ALA A 58 23.08 10.82 14.28
C ALA A 58 22.65 11.55 15.57
N ASN A 59 21.77 10.97 16.39
CA ASN A 59 21.31 11.58 17.63
C ASN A 59 22.20 11.16 18.82
N PRO A 60 23.13 12.04 19.28
CA PRO A 60 24.01 11.73 20.41
C PRO A 60 23.28 11.68 21.77
N PHE A 61 21.97 11.96 21.80
CA PHE A 61 21.10 11.91 22.98
C PHE A 61 20.05 10.79 22.89
N ALA A 62 20.11 9.92 21.88
CA ALA A 62 19.24 8.75 21.79
C ALA A 62 19.65 7.72 22.86
N VAL A 63 19.17 7.92 24.08
CA VAL A 63 19.20 6.93 25.17
C VAL A 63 17.95 6.05 25.01
N GLU A 64 18.05 4.74 25.28
CA GLU A 64 16.86 3.86 25.39
C GLU A 64 15.83 4.54 26.29
N ASN A 65 14.57 4.59 25.85
CA ASN A 65 13.52 5.24 26.62
C ASN A 65 13.37 4.47 27.94
N PRO A 66 13.70 5.06 29.10
CA PRO A 66 13.69 4.34 30.38
C PRO A 66 12.27 3.93 30.81
N LEU A 67 11.24 4.38 30.10
CA LEU A 67 9.83 4.05 30.32
C LEU A 67 9.29 3.02 29.31
N GLU A 68 10.09 2.56 28.35
CA GLU A 68 9.64 1.66 27.27
C GLU A 68 9.34 0.23 27.77
N GLY A 69 9.91 -0.15 28.91
CA GLY A 69 9.64 -1.43 29.60
C GLY A 69 8.78 -1.32 30.85
N LEU A 70 8.25 -0.14 31.17
CA LEU A 70 7.32 0.02 32.28
C LEU A 70 5.92 -0.32 31.78
N GLU A 71 5.44 -1.53 32.12
CA GLU A 71 4.01 -1.83 32.04
C GLU A 71 3.23 -0.74 32.78
N THR A 72 2.22 -0.25 32.09
CA THR A 72 1.17 0.68 32.54
C THR A 72 1.04 0.83 34.05
N ASN A 73 1.21 2.08 34.51
CA ASN A 73 0.90 2.61 35.84
C ASN A 73 1.08 1.60 37.01
N PRO A 74 2.14 1.71 37.83
CA PRO A 74 2.40 0.80 38.95
C PRO A 74 1.29 0.78 40.03
N PHE A 75 0.32 1.69 39.94
CA PHE A 75 -0.87 1.71 40.80
C PHE A 75 -2.05 0.88 40.26
N GLU A 76 -2.00 0.36 39.03
CA GLU A 76 -3.05 -0.52 38.47
C GLU A 76 -3.18 -1.81 39.31
N SER A 77 -2.06 -2.47 39.64
CA SER A 77 -2.07 -3.66 40.50
C SER A 77 -2.55 -3.36 41.93
N ALA A 78 -2.26 -2.17 42.43
CA ALA A 78 -2.71 -1.70 43.74
C ALA A 78 -4.21 -1.36 43.75
N LYS A 79 -4.75 -0.84 42.65
CA LYS A 79 -6.17 -0.50 42.50
C LYS A 79 -7.08 -1.72 42.63
N ASN A 80 -6.68 -2.85 42.04
CA ASN A 80 -7.46 -4.10 42.16
C ASN A 80 -7.28 -4.78 43.53
N THR A 81 -6.16 -4.55 44.21
CA THR A 81 -5.86 -5.20 45.50
C THR A 81 -6.41 -4.41 46.70
N LEU A 82 -6.45 -3.07 46.61
CA LEU A 82 -6.79 -2.17 47.70
C LEU A 82 -8.17 -1.52 47.57
N ASN A 83 -8.90 -1.77 46.48
CA ASN A 83 -10.26 -1.27 46.34
C ASN A 83 -11.26 -2.33 46.82
N PRO A 84 -11.87 -2.19 48.02
CA PRO A 84 -12.90 -3.10 48.51
C PRO A 84 -14.23 -3.01 47.73
N PHE A 85 -14.29 -2.15 46.70
CA PHE A 85 -15.42 -1.96 45.78
C PHE A 85 -15.05 -2.22 44.31
N ALA A 86 -13.89 -2.82 44.02
CA ALA A 86 -13.61 -3.33 42.68
C ALA A 86 -14.44 -4.61 42.48
N GLU A 87 -15.37 -4.58 41.52
CA GLU A 87 -16.30 -5.68 41.20
C GLU A 87 -15.61 -6.97 40.74
#